data_AF-A0A7C4DID6-F1
#
_entry.id   AF-A0A7C4DID6-F1
#
_cell.length_a   1.000
_cell.length_b   1.000
_cell.length_c   1.000
_cell.angle_alpha   90.00
_cell.angle_beta   90.00
_cell.angle_gamma   90.00
#
_symmetry.space_group_name_H-M   'P 1'
#
loop_
_entity.id
_entity.type
_entity.pdbx_description
1 polymer ?
#
loop_
_entity_poly.entity_id
_entity_poly.type
_entity_poly.pdbx_seq_one_letter_code
_entity_poly.pdbx_strand_id
1 'polypeptide(L)'
;MRLKLVSITTLALAILFGAGCNRKPKTECLFGDKIPQTDFEAISNVAGDLIMLLEGQQYKEMYEAGTEELRTVHTRDQFKLPLDLFVRSFGPLSYSRIEELYYMNSKSREERVMIACNLGEPGVDDLYGMPANRELAVAVFVSRTDLEQVRVVITLEKEKDAWKLRSVSLHPITVKSRSSDYFIKMAQQFRSENHLRVASLYLRTAMILLEMGINVNEFSTKVISEQLSQIKVDYLPTGEQQLWTMPSGNTYKVINTDASYDKGKLFVQFVHVAESVSDKDKIEAQARELAGFINQNFPEYRLGFDGIRVSATSEKQEEVFTAIHHQFLFSEMPAPPGAPDLQAPTANPTLDAEGNPVSGTPTAGSTAAPSVPPAPAPTVPAGSTTAPPSTAPPGH
;
A
#
# COMPACT_ATOMS: atom_id res chain seq x y z
N MET A 1 36.19 66.80 16.20
CA MET A 1 34.87 66.62 15.56
C MET A 1 34.96 65.49 14.55
N ARG A 2 34.58 64.27 14.97
CA ARG A 2 34.48 63.09 14.11
C ARG A 2 33.21 62.37 14.53
N LEU A 3 32.16 62.38 13.70
CA LEU A 3 31.09 61.39 13.80
C LEU A 3 30.16 61.47 12.58
N LYS A 4 29.68 60.29 12.17
CA LYS A 4 28.52 60.01 11.30
C LYS A 4 28.77 59.92 9.78
N LEU A 5 29.53 58.91 9.38
CA LEU A 5 29.47 58.31 8.04
C LEU A 5 29.25 56.79 8.14
N VAL A 6 28.28 56.36 8.95
CA VAL A 6 27.89 54.94 9.10
C VAL A 6 26.37 54.89 9.31
N SER A 7 25.59 54.86 8.22
CA SER A 7 24.13 54.59 8.30
C SER A 7 23.46 54.29 6.96
N ILE A 8 24.08 54.54 5.81
CA ILE A 8 23.42 54.35 4.52
C ILE A 8 23.65 52.95 3.93
N THR A 9 24.75 52.27 4.28
CA THR A 9 25.08 50.93 3.78
C THR A 9 24.23 49.81 4.39
N THR A 10 23.71 49.98 5.61
CA THR A 10 22.88 48.95 6.29
C THR A 10 21.45 48.87 5.76
N LEU A 11 20.92 49.97 5.19
CA LEU A 11 19.55 49.99 4.66
C LEU A 11 19.44 49.34 3.27
N ALA A 12 20.49 49.43 2.44
CA ALA A 12 20.54 48.78 1.13
C ALA A 12 20.69 47.25 1.23
N LEU A 13 21.34 46.75 2.28
CA LEU A 13 21.50 45.31 2.51
C LEU A 13 20.19 44.66 2.98
N ALA A 14 19.38 45.36 3.78
CA ALA A 14 18.08 44.88 4.25
C ALA A 14 17.02 44.74 3.13
N ILE A 15 17.10 45.57 2.08
CA ILE A 15 16.18 45.50 0.93
C ILE A 15 16.52 44.30 0.01
N LEU A 16 17.79 43.89 -0.07
CA LEU A 16 18.21 42.70 -0.81
C LEU A 16 17.79 41.39 -0.13
N PHE A 17 17.64 41.37 1.20
CA PHE A 17 17.11 40.20 1.92
C PHE A 17 15.57 40.12 1.92
N GLY A 18 14.86 41.24 1.76
CA GLY A 18 13.38 41.27 1.68
C GLY A 18 12.80 40.80 0.34
N ALA A 19 13.61 40.78 -0.73
CA ALA A 19 13.22 40.32 -2.06
C ALA A 19 13.60 38.86 -2.36
N GLY A 20 13.99 38.10 -1.32
CA GLY A 20 14.06 36.65 -1.34
C GLY A 20 12.66 36.08 -1.51
N CYS A 21 12.08 36.26 -2.70
CA CYS A 21 10.79 35.73 -3.08
C CYS A 21 10.82 34.23 -2.80
N ASN A 22 10.07 33.83 -1.80
CA ASN A 22 9.76 32.45 -1.47
C ASN A 22 8.87 31.89 -2.60
N ARG A 23 9.42 31.83 -3.82
CA ARG A 23 8.76 31.24 -4.98
C ARG A 23 8.72 29.76 -4.69
N LYS A 24 7.57 29.30 -4.17
CA LYS A 24 7.26 27.88 -4.08
C LYS A 24 7.65 27.24 -5.42
N PRO A 25 8.37 26.11 -5.39
CA PRO A 25 8.74 25.42 -6.62
C PRO A 25 7.48 25.20 -7.46
N LYS A 26 7.58 25.48 -8.76
CA LYS A 26 6.45 25.24 -9.67
C LYS A 26 6.35 23.73 -9.86
N THR A 27 5.40 23.15 -9.14
CA THR A 27 4.92 21.78 -9.36
C THR A 27 3.59 21.85 -10.06
N GLU A 28 3.34 20.88 -10.93
CA GLU A 28 2.10 20.78 -11.69
C GLU A 28 1.69 19.32 -11.79
N CYS A 29 0.38 19.09 -11.67
CA CYS A 29 -0.25 17.80 -11.89
C CYS A 29 -1.48 18.01 -12.78
N LEU A 30 -1.44 17.44 -13.99
CA LEU A 30 -2.50 17.50 -14.99
C LEU A 30 -3.13 16.12 -15.11
N PHE A 31 -4.45 16.09 -15.36
CA PHE A 31 -5.24 14.87 -15.49
C PHE A 31 -6.12 14.97 -16.73
N GLY A 32 -6.22 13.85 -17.47
CA GLY A 32 -7.14 13.71 -18.59
C GLY A 32 -6.96 14.78 -19.66
N ASP A 33 -8.03 15.52 -19.96
CA ASP A 33 -8.10 16.54 -21.00
C ASP A 33 -7.22 17.79 -20.76
N LYS A 34 -6.69 17.94 -19.55
CA LYS A 34 -5.76 19.03 -19.22
C LYS A 34 -4.34 18.75 -19.69
N ILE A 35 -4.02 17.50 -20.05
CA ILE A 35 -2.71 17.12 -20.58
C ILE A 35 -2.63 17.60 -22.04
N PRO A 36 -1.56 18.28 -22.46
CA PRO A 36 -1.40 18.67 -23.86
C PRO A 36 -1.55 17.46 -24.79
N GLN A 37 -2.34 17.59 -25.87
CA GLN A 37 -2.68 16.48 -26.76
C GLN A 37 -1.44 15.73 -27.28
N THR A 38 -0.37 16.46 -27.61
CA THR A 38 0.89 15.88 -28.08
C THR A 38 1.57 15.00 -27.02
N ASP A 39 1.54 15.43 -25.75
CA ASP A 39 2.08 14.64 -24.65
C ASP A 39 1.16 13.46 -24.34
N PHE A 40 -0.16 13.68 -24.34
CA PHE A 40 -1.15 12.64 -24.12
C PHE A 40 -0.97 11.47 -25.11
N GLU A 41 -0.87 11.76 -26.41
CA GLU A 41 -0.67 10.75 -27.45
C GLU A 41 0.69 10.03 -27.30
N ALA A 42 1.78 10.79 -27.08
CA ALA A 42 3.11 10.21 -26.92
C ALA A 42 3.18 9.26 -25.70
N ILE A 43 2.61 9.68 -24.57
CA ILE A 43 2.54 8.87 -23.36
C ILE A 43 1.65 7.65 -23.57
N SER A 44 0.46 7.83 -24.15
CA SER A 44 -0.50 6.75 -24.35
C SER A 44 0.06 5.65 -25.25
N ASN A 45 0.80 6.01 -26.29
CA ASN A 45 1.45 5.05 -27.18
C ASN A 45 2.49 4.22 -26.43
N VAL A 46 3.40 4.85 -25.67
CA VAL A 46 4.44 4.13 -24.92
C VAL A 46 3.82 3.25 -23.82
N ALA A 47 2.83 3.76 -23.09
CA ALA A 47 2.12 2.99 -22.07
C ALA A 47 1.38 1.79 -22.68
N GLY A 48 0.74 1.97 -23.84
CA GLY A 48 0.09 0.92 -24.61
C GLY A 48 1.08 -0.15 -25.10
N ASP A 49 2.24 0.24 -25.61
CA ASP A 49 3.28 -0.72 -25.99
C ASP A 49 3.74 -1.55 -24.79
N LEU A 50 3.97 -0.90 -23.64
CA LEU A 50 4.38 -1.58 -22.41
C LEU A 50 3.30 -2.52 -21.86
N ILE A 51 2.02 -2.17 -21.97
CA ILE A 51 0.94 -3.08 -21.55
C ILE A 51 0.86 -4.30 -22.46
N MET A 52 1.05 -4.14 -23.78
CA MET A 52 1.13 -5.28 -24.70
C MET A 52 2.31 -6.20 -24.39
N LEU A 53 3.47 -5.63 -24.02
CA LEU A 53 4.63 -6.41 -23.57
C LEU A 53 4.32 -7.19 -22.28
N LEU A 54 3.62 -6.58 -21.33
CA LEU A 54 3.18 -7.24 -20.09
C LEU A 54 2.23 -8.41 -20.37
N GLU A 55 1.19 -8.19 -21.19
CA GLU A 55 0.22 -9.22 -21.59
C GLU A 55 0.91 -10.38 -22.34
N GLY A 56 1.85 -10.05 -23.23
CA GLY A 56 2.67 -11.02 -23.97
C GLY A 56 3.78 -11.67 -23.15
N GLN A 57 3.92 -11.33 -21.86
CA GLN A 57 5.00 -11.79 -20.97
C GLN A 57 6.42 -11.53 -21.54
N GLN A 58 6.55 -10.47 -22.33
CA GLN A 58 7.80 -9.99 -22.96
C GLN A 58 8.57 -9.09 -21.99
N TYR A 59 8.88 -9.62 -20.81
CA TYR A 59 9.47 -8.85 -19.71
C TYR A 59 10.87 -8.32 -20.01
N LYS A 60 11.62 -8.98 -20.91
CA LYS A 60 12.96 -8.55 -21.30
C LYS A 60 12.89 -7.24 -22.08
N GLU A 61 12.00 -7.17 -23.06
CA GLU A 61 11.75 -6.01 -23.90
C GLU A 61 11.20 -4.86 -23.05
N MET A 62 10.30 -5.16 -22.10
CA MET A 62 9.76 -4.18 -21.15
C MET A 62 10.86 -3.59 -20.25
N TYR A 63 11.78 -4.41 -19.76
CA TYR A 63 12.97 -3.94 -19.00
C TYR A 63 13.91 -3.08 -19.86
N GLU A 64 14.09 -3.43 -21.13
CA GLU A 64 14.94 -2.69 -22.07
C GLU A 64 14.36 -1.31 -22.39
N ALA A 65 13.03 -1.14 -22.36
CA ALA A 65 12.33 0.15 -22.45
C ALA A 65 12.46 1.02 -21.17
N GLY A 66 13.14 0.52 -20.13
CA GLY A 66 13.31 1.20 -18.86
C GLY A 66 14.19 2.46 -18.89
N THR A 67 14.10 3.25 -17.83
CA THR A 67 15.07 4.32 -17.50
C THR A 67 16.44 3.72 -17.20
N GLU A 68 17.47 4.56 -17.18
CA GLU A 68 18.80 4.14 -16.71
C GLU A 68 18.76 3.73 -15.22
N GLU A 69 17.99 4.46 -14.42
CA GLU A 69 17.78 4.18 -12.99
C GLU A 69 17.17 2.79 -12.76
N LEU A 70 16.08 2.44 -13.46
CA LEU A 70 15.43 1.13 -13.33
C LEU A 70 16.42 -0.02 -13.58
N ARG A 71 17.22 0.10 -14.64
CA ARG A 71 18.21 -0.92 -15.02
C ARG A 71 19.45 -0.96 -14.12
N THR A 72 19.65 0.07 -13.31
CA THR A 72 20.73 0.14 -12.31
C THR A 72 20.30 -0.51 -11.00
N VAL A 73 19.03 -0.34 -10.63
CA VAL A 73 18.46 -0.82 -9.36
C VAL A 73 18.03 -2.29 -9.44
N HIS A 74 17.59 -2.76 -10.61
CA HIS A 74 17.10 -4.12 -10.79
C HIS A 74 17.87 -4.86 -11.88
N THR A 75 18.15 -6.14 -11.65
CA THR A 75 18.51 -7.05 -12.75
C THR A 75 17.26 -7.45 -13.55
N ARG A 76 17.46 -7.99 -14.76
CA ARG A 76 16.35 -8.53 -15.58
C ARG A 76 15.50 -9.56 -14.83
N ASP A 77 16.15 -10.44 -14.06
CA ASP A 77 15.45 -11.49 -13.31
C ASP A 77 14.66 -10.93 -12.14
N GLN A 78 15.22 -9.93 -11.43
CA GLN A 78 14.52 -9.23 -10.34
C GLN A 78 13.32 -8.43 -10.85
N PHE A 79 13.42 -7.85 -12.05
CA PHE A 79 12.30 -7.16 -12.69
C PHE A 79 11.21 -8.15 -13.14
N LYS A 80 11.60 -9.27 -13.77
CA LYS A 80 10.67 -10.30 -14.26
C LYS A 80 9.89 -10.99 -13.15
N LEU A 81 10.56 -11.33 -12.04
CA LEU A 81 10.00 -12.20 -11.00
C LEU A 81 8.63 -11.74 -10.46
N PRO A 82 8.44 -10.49 -9.98
CA PRO A 82 7.16 -10.05 -9.46
C PRO A 82 6.07 -9.99 -10.54
N LEU A 83 6.41 -9.61 -11.79
CA LEU A 83 5.46 -9.55 -12.90
C LEU A 83 4.91 -10.94 -13.25
N ASP A 84 5.80 -11.92 -13.34
CA ASP A 84 5.47 -13.32 -13.65
C ASP A 84 4.62 -13.95 -12.52
N LEU A 85 4.99 -13.71 -11.26
CA LEU A 85 4.20 -14.16 -10.10
C LEU A 85 2.80 -13.55 -10.09
N PHE A 86 2.69 -12.27 -10.40
CA PHE A 86 1.40 -11.57 -10.43
C PHE A 86 0.48 -12.12 -11.53
N VAL A 87 0.97 -12.22 -12.78
CA VAL A 87 0.19 -12.75 -13.91
C VAL A 87 -0.27 -14.18 -13.64
N ARG A 88 0.57 -15.03 -13.02
CA ARG A 88 0.17 -16.40 -12.64
C ARG A 88 -0.92 -16.45 -11.57
N SER A 89 -0.98 -15.45 -10.69
CA SER A 89 -1.92 -15.42 -9.55
C SER A 89 -3.32 -14.99 -9.96
N PHE A 90 -3.43 -14.08 -10.94
CA PHE A 90 -4.70 -13.53 -11.41
C PHE A 90 -5.18 -14.10 -12.75
N GLY A 91 -4.37 -14.92 -13.42
CA GLY A 91 -4.69 -15.51 -14.71
C GLY A 91 -4.43 -14.55 -15.89
N PRO A 92 -4.97 -14.85 -17.09
CA PRO A 92 -4.84 -13.98 -18.25
C PRO A 92 -5.48 -12.61 -17.96
N LEU A 93 -4.66 -11.56 -18.02
CA LEU A 93 -5.09 -10.17 -17.85
C LEU A 93 -5.28 -9.56 -19.23
N SER A 94 -6.31 -8.73 -19.39
CA SER A 94 -6.55 -7.98 -20.62
C SER A 94 -6.92 -6.55 -20.30
N TYR A 95 -6.23 -5.62 -20.93
CA TYR A 95 -6.37 -4.18 -20.71
C TYR A 95 -6.91 -3.54 -21.98
N SER A 96 -8.16 -3.09 -21.94
CA SER A 96 -8.81 -2.52 -23.13
C SER A 96 -8.36 -1.10 -23.47
N ARG A 97 -7.95 -0.33 -22.45
CA ARG A 97 -7.55 1.08 -22.57
C ARG A 97 -6.91 1.58 -21.27
N ILE A 98 -6.31 2.76 -21.37
CA ILE A 98 -5.94 3.59 -20.21
C ILE A 98 -7.24 4.11 -19.58
N GLU A 99 -7.44 3.85 -18.30
CA GLU A 99 -8.57 4.40 -17.52
C GLU A 99 -8.22 5.79 -16.99
N GLU A 100 -6.99 5.98 -16.51
CA GLU A 100 -6.53 7.27 -15.98
C GLU A 100 -5.13 7.60 -16.49
N LEU A 101 -4.91 8.88 -16.81
CA LEU A 101 -3.61 9.39 -17.19
C LEU A 101 -3.32 10.68 -16.44
N TYR A 102 -2.16 10.70 -15.79
CA TYR A 102 -1.63 11.85 -15.06
C TYR A 102 -0.30 12.29 -15.67
N TYR A 103 -0.12 13.59 -15.80
CA TYR A 103 1.16 14.21 -16.18
C TYR A 103 1.63 15.10 -15.05
N MET A 104 2.88 14.91 -14.62
CA MET A 104 3.49 15.62 -13.52
C MET A 104 4.79 16.28 -13.95
N ASN A 105 4.97 17.53 -13.54
CA ASN A 105 6.18 18.29 -13.81
C ASN A 105 6.65 18.99 -12.54
N SER A 106 7.95 18.89 -12.26
CA SER A 106 8.59 19.60 -11.15
C SER A 106 9.78 20.40 -11.64
N LYS A 107 9.83 21.68 -11.27
CA LYS A 107 11.02 22.55 -11.41
C LYS A 107 11.58 22.91 -10.04
N SER A 108 11.66 21.93 -9.13
CA SER A 108 12.18 22.11 -7.77
C SER A 108 13.70 22.09 -7.70
N ARG A 109 14.28 22.78 -6.71
CA ARG A 109 15.72 22.70 -6.40
C ARG A 109 16.06 21.61 -5.38
N GLU A 110 15.04 21.04 -4.75
CA GLU A 110 15.19 19.92 -3.82
C GLU A 110 15.51 18.64 -4.61
N GLU A 111 15.93 17.58 -3.94
CA GLU A 111 16.19 16.29 -4.61
C GLU A 111 14.88 15.55 -4.93
N ARG A 112 13.92 15.64 -4.01
CA ARG A 112 12.58 15.05 -4.11
C ARG A 112 11.53 16.11 -3.86
N VAL A 113 10.35 15.91 -4.42
CA VAL A 113 9.21 16.81 -4.30
C VAL A 113 7.94 15.99 -4.12
N MET A 114 7.04 16.49 -3.27
CA MET A 114 5.68 15.97 -3.14
C MET A 114 4.74 16.83 -3.97
N ILE A 115 4.00 16.22 -4.89
CA ILE A 115 3.01 16.89 -5.72
C ILE A 115 1.64 16.40 -5.29
N ALA A 116 0.72 17.32 -4.96
CA ALA A 116 -0.67 16.97 -4.76
C ALA A 116 -1.28 16.60 -6.11
N CYS A 117 -1.76 15.36 -6.22
CA CYS A 117 -2.44 14.82 -7.38
C CYS A 117 -3.62 14.01 -6.86
N ASN A 118 -4.84 14.31 -7.30
CA ASN A 118 -6.04 13.54 -6.94
C ASN A 118 -6.02 12.18 -7.68
N LEU A 119 -5.09 11.30 -7.30
CA LEU A 119 -4.85 10.02 -7.98
C LEU A 119 -5.88 8.97 -7.54
N GLY A 120 -6.33 9.01 -6.28
CA GLY A 120 -7.20 8.00 -5.70
C GLY A 120 -8.66 8.33 -5.93
N GLU A 121 -9.07 9.54 -5.58
CA GLU A 121 -10.44 10.03 -5.78
C GLU A 121 -10.48 11.55 -6.02
N PRO A 122 -11.45 12.07 -6.79
CA PRO A 122 -11.65 13.51 -6.95
C PRO A 122 -11.84 14.23 -5.61
N GLY A 123 -11.00 15.23 -5.34
CA GLY A 123 -11.09 16.04 -4.12
C GLY A 123 -10.30 15.50 -2.93
N VAL A 124 -9.54 14.41 -3.12
CA VAL A 124 -8.60 13.89 -2.12
C VAL A 124 -7.19 14.38 -2.44
N ASP A 125 -6.52 15.00 -1.47
CA ASP A 125 -5.15 15.50 -1.60
C ASP A 125 -4.12 14.36 -1.51
N ASP A 126 -4.12 13.41 -2.45
CA ASP A 126 -3.07 12.39 -2.49
C ASP A 126 -1.74 13.04 -2.89
N LEU A 127 -0.65 12.56 -2.28
CA LEU A 127 0.68 13.12 -2.50
C LEU A 127 1.52 12.15 -3.30
N TYR A 128 1.99 12.59 -4.47
CA TYR A 128 2.94 11.84 -5.29
C TYR A 128 4.37 12.31 -5.03
N GLY A 129 5.24 11.41 -4.58
CA GLY A 129 6.67 11.68 -4.39
C GLY A 129 7.47 11.42 -5.66
N MET A 130 8.10 12.46 -6.23
CA MET A 130 8.94 12.31 -7.43
C MET A 130 10.31 13.00 -7.31
N PRO A 131 11.31 12.60 -8.12
CA PRO A 131 12.56 13.34 -8.23
C PRO A 131 12.30 14.74 -8.79
N ALA A 132 13.07 15.72 -8.35
CA ALA A 132 12.95 17.07 -8.87
C ALA A 132 13.52 17.24 -10.28
N ASN A 133 13.06 18.28 -10.99
CA ASN A 133 13.48 18.60 -12.36
C ASN A 133 13.21 17.46 -13.35
N ARG A 134 12.12 16.70 -13.12
CA ARG A 134 11.66 15.62 -13.96
C ARG A 134 10.25 15.88 -14.47
N GLU A 135 9.96 15.29 -15.63
CA GLU A 135 8.62 15.10 -16.15
C GLU A 135 8.28 13.62 -16.01
N LEU A 136 7.15 13.34 -15.34
CA LEU A 136 6.63 12.00 -15.17
C LEU A 136 5.23 11.91 -15.77
N ALA A 137 4.88 10.71 -16.20
CA ALA A 137 3.50 10.36 -16.47
C ALA A 137 3.13 9.08 -15.74
N VAL A 138 1.88 8.98 -15.29
CA VAL A 138 1.34 7.78 -14.66
C VAL A 138 0.11 7.36 -15.44
N ALA A 139 0.21 6.22 -16.12
CA ALA A 139 -0.89 5.60 -16.85
C ALA A 139 -1.44 4.42 -16.03
N VAL A 140 -2.75 4.45 -15.79
CA VAL A 140 -3.46 3.43 -15.03
C VAL A 140 -4.31 2.61 -15.99
N PHE A 141 -4.10 1.29 -15.97
CA PHE A 141 -4.91 0.32 -16.70
C PHE A 141 -5.68 -0.54 -15.70
N VAL A 142 -6.91 -0.90 -16.04
CA VAL A 142 -7.73 -1.82 -15.24
C VAL A 142 -8.08 -3.03 -16.08
N SER A 143 -7.73 -4.22 -15.59
CA SER A 143 -8.18 -5.50 -16.13
C SER A 143 -9.27 -6.06 -15.22
N ARG A 144 -10.28 -6.69 -15.84
CA ARG A 144 -11.37 -7.35 -15.13
C ARG A 144 -11.40 -8.82 -15.56
N THR A 145 -11.35 -9.69 -14.57
CA THR A 145 -11.64 -11.12 -14.70
C THR A 145 -13.00 -11.41 -14.08
N ASP A 146 -13.51 -12.64 -14.19
CA ASP A 146 -14.81 -13.01 -13.60
C ASP A 146 -14.87 -12.82 -12.09
N LEU A 147 -13.73 -12.92 -11.40
CA LEU A 147 -13.66 -12.86 -9.94
C LEU A 147 -13.01 -11.58 -9.44
N GLU A 148 -12.05 -11.02 -10.19
CA GLU A 148 -11.16 -9.98 -9.71
C GLU A 148 -10.94 -8.86 -10.71
N GLN A 149 -10.79 -7.66 -10.17
CA GLN A 149 -10.29 -6.48 -10.85
C GLN A 149 -8.85 -6.21 -10.41
N VAL A 150 -8.01 -5.89 -11.38
CA VAL A 150 -6.58 -5.62 -11.21
C VAL A 150 -6.27 -4.27 -11.82
N ARG A 151 -5.40 -3.52 -11.17
CA ARG A 151 -4.79 -2.29 -11.65
C ARG A 151 -3.34 -2.53 -12.05
N VAL A 152 -2.94 -1.98 -13.20
CA VAL A 152 -1.54 -1.79 -13.56
C VAL A 152 -1.26 -0.31 -13.61
N VAL A 153 -0.24 0.11 -12.85
CA VAL A 153 0.20 1.49 -12.80
C VAL A 153 1.57 1.55 -13.47
N ILE A 154 1.61 2.15 -14.66
CA ILE A 154 2.84 2.38 -15.42
C ILE A 154 3.29 3.81 -15.17
N THR A 155 4.44 3.95 -14.50
CA THR A 155 5.10 5.25 -14.34
C THR A 155 6.14 5.40 -15.44
N LEU A 156 6.01 6.44 -16.25
CA LEU A 156 6.98 6.85 -17.26
C LEU A 156 7.76 8.07 -16.80
N GLU A 157 9.01 8.15 -17.22
CA GLU A 157 9.86 9.32 -17.07
C GLU A 157 10.40 9.77 -18.43
N LYS A 158 10.46 11.08 -18.63
CA LYS A 158 11.03 11.67 -19.84
C LYS A 158 12.55 11.77 -19.73
N GLU A 159 13.26 11.02 -20.56
CA GLU A 159 14.72 11.07 -20.69
C GLU A 159 15.11 11.43 -22.13
N LYS A 160 15.85 12.53 -22.34
CA LYS A 160 16.33 12.96 -23.67
C LYS A 160 15.20 12.97 -24.73
N ASP A 161 14.07 13.58 -24.37
CA ASP A 161 12.85 13.70 -25.19
C ASP A 161 12.11 12.39 -25.51
N ALA A 162 12.44 11.28 -24.84
CA ALA A 162 11.72 10.02 -24.96
C ALA A 162 11.10 9.60 -23.61
N TRP A 163 9.87 9.10 -23.65
CA TRP A 163 9.23 8.48 -22.48
C TRP A 163 9.76 7.07 -22.29
N LYS A 164 10.17 6.75 -21.06
CA LYS A 164 10.72 5.44 -20.68
C LYS A 164 10.08 4.90 -19.42
N LEU A 165 10.05 3.59 -19.28
CA LEU A 165 9.50 2.93 -18.10
C LEU A 165 10.36 3.25 -16.86
N ARG A 166 9.81 3.96 -15.89
CA ARG A 166 10.45 4.17 -14.58
C ARG A 166 10.08 3.08 -13.60
N SER A 167 8.80 2.70 -13.56
CA SER A 167 8.30 1.61 -12.72
C SER A 167 6.98 1.08 -13.26
N VAL A 168 6.72 -0.19 -12.96
CA VAL A 168 5.42 -0.83 -13.14
C VAL A 168 4.98 -1.38 -11.79
N SER A 169 3.74 -1.14 -11.42
CA SER A 169 3.15 -1.66 -10.18
C SER A 169 1.83 -2.35 -10.49
N LEU A 170 1.61 -3.48 -9.84
CA LEU A 170 0.48 -4.38 -10.09
C LEU A 170 -0.28 -4.55 -8.78
N HIS A 171 -1.53 -4.14 -8.74
CA HIS A 171 -2.32 -4.14 -7.51
C HIS A 171 -3.70 -4.75 -7.77
N PRO A 172 -4.19 -5.65 -6.91
CA PRO A 172 -5.60 -6.00 -6.92
C PRO A 172 -6.44 -4.79 -6.53
N ILE A 173 -7.54 -4.54 -7.23
CA ILE A 173 -8.57 -3.56 -6.85
C ILE A 173 -9.65 -4.25 -6.02
N THR A 174 -9.89 -5.53 -6.34
CA THR A 174 -10.82 -6.37 -5.59
C THR A 174 -10.16 -7.70 -5.26
N VAL A 175 -10.67 -8.33 -4.18
CA VAL A 175 -10.40 -9.72 -3.81
C VAL A 175 -11.74 -10.38 -3.51
N LYS A 176 -12.02 -11.53 -4.13
CA LYS A 176 -13.32 -12.23 -4.08
C LYS A 176 -14.47 -11.30 -4.49
N SER A 177 -14.22 -10.45 -5.49
CA SER A 177 -15.15 -9.40 -5.94
C SER A 177 -15.54 -8.39 -4.85
N ARG A 178 -14.69 -8.22 -3.82
CA ARG A 178 -14.87 -7.23 -2.75
C ARG A 178 -13.82 -6.13 -2.85
N SER A 179 -14.26 -4.88 -2.72
CA SER A 179 -13.39 -3.69 -2.72
C SER A 179 -12.82 -3.40 -1.32
N SER A 180 -11.93 -2.43 -1.22
CA SER A 180 -11.41 -1.88 0.03
C SER A 180 -12.52 -1.47 1.01
N ASP A 181 -13.58 -0.80 0.54
CA ASP A 181 -14.72 -0.38 1.38
C ASP A 181 -15.41 -1.53 2.09
N TYR A 182 -15.58 -2.66 1.39
CA TYR A 182 -16.13 -3.86 2.02
C TYR A 182 -15.25 -4.31 3.18
N PHE A 183 -13.94 -4.37 2.98
CA PHE A 183 -13.01 -4.81 4.01
C PHE A 183 -12.90 -3.83 5.18
N ILE A 184 -13.02 -2.51 4.94
CA ILE A 184 -13.11 -1.51 6.01
C ILE A 184 -14.37 -1.75 6.86
N LYS A 185 -15.53 -1.96 6.22
CA LYS A 185 -16.80 -2.25 6.91
C LYS A 185 -16.70 -3.54 7.73
N MET A 186 -16.13 -4.61 7.17
CA MET A 186 -15.91 -5.86 7.90
C MET A 186 -14.95 -5.68 9.07
N ALA A 187 -13.88 -4.91 8.91
CA ALA A 187 -12.96 -4.63 10.01
C ALA A 187 -13.64 -3.90 11.17
N GLN A 188 -14.51 -2.93 10.87
CA GLN A 188 -15.29 -2.22 11.88
C GLN A 188 -16.24 -3.16 12.62
N GLN A 189 -16.92 -4.06 11.89
CA GLN A 189 -17.78 -5.07 12.48
C GLN A 189 -16.99 -6.00 13.42
N PHE A 190 -15.91 -6.63 12.94
CA PHE A 190 -15.09 -7.52 13.77
C PHE A 190 -14.44 -6.80 14.96
N ARG A 191 -14.10 -5.52 14.82
CA ARG A 191 -13.63 -4.70 15.94
C ARG A 191 -14.71 -4.53 17.00
N SER A 192 -15.96 -4.29 16.60
CA SER A 192 -17.09 -4.16 17.52
C SER A 192 -17.42 -5.47 18.26
N GLU A 193 -17.11 -6.61 17.64
CA GLU A 193 -17.25 -7.95 18.20
C GLU A 193 -15.99 -8.41 18.98
N ASN A 194 -15.01 -7.53 19.16
CA ASN A 194 -13.73 -7.81 19.83
C ASN A 194 -12.85 -8.90 19.13
N HIS A 195 -13.06 -9.14 17.84
CA HIS A 195 -12.20 -9.97 16.99
C HIS A 195 -11.06 -9.15 16.38
N LEU A 196 -10.23 -8.58 17.25
CA LEU A 196 -9.25 -7.55 16.88
C LEU A 196 -8.20 -8.00 15.85
N ARG A 197 -7.73 -9.26 15.88
CA ARG A 197 -6.78 -9.79 14.87
C ARG A 197 -7.39 -9.84 13.48
N VAL A 198 -8.63 -10.32 13.39
CA VAL A 198 -9.40 -10.38 12.13
C VAL A 198 -9.65 -8.97 11.61
N ALA A 199 -10.04 -8.04 12.49
CA ALA A 199 -10.21 -6.63 12.12
C ALA A 199 -8.92 -6.01 11.57
N SER A 200 -7.77 -6.25 12.21
CA SER A 200 -6.47 -5.78 11.70
C SER A 200 -6.15 -6.33 10.31
N LEU A 201 -6.36 -7.63 10.08
CA LEU A 201 -6.08 -8.24 8.78
C LEU A 201 -7.00 -7.71 7.67
N TYR A 202 -8.26 -7.39 7.99
CA TYR A 202 -9.16 -6.76 7.04
C TYR A 202 -8.77 -5.31 6.71
N LEU A 203 -8.33 -4.51 7.69
CA LEU A 203 -7.80 -3.18 7.40
C LEU A 203 -6.54 -3.25 6.51
N ARG A 204 -5.66 -4.23 6.73
CA ARG A 204 -4.49 -4.43 5.85
C ARG A 204 -4.88 -4.85 4.44
N THR A 205 -5.88 -5.74 4.32
CA THR A 205 -6.45 -6.10 3.02
C THR A 205 -6.98 -4.85 2.31
N ALA A 206 -7.70 -3.98 3.02
CA ALA A 206 -8.18 -2.72 2.46
C ALA A 206 -7.03 -1.80 1.99
N MET A 207 -5.95 -1.69 2.76
CA MET A 207 -4.76 -0.91 2.35
C MET A 207 -4.12 -1.46 1.08
N ILE A 208 -3.96 -2.79 0.97
CA ILE A 208 -3.38 -3.43 -0.22
C ILE A 208 -4.23 -3.14 -1.48
N LEU A 209 -5.56 -3.12 -1.33
CA LEU A 209 -6.48 -2.85 -2.45
C LEU A 209 -6.55 -1.37 -2.86
N LEU A 210 -6.19 -0.47 -1.94
CA LEU A 210 -6.12 0.95 -2.22
C LEU A 210 -4.82 1.32 -2.93
N GLU A 211 -3.70 0.65 -2.59
CA GLU A 211 -2.37 0.97 -3.08
C GLU A 211 -2.30 1.17 -4.61
N MET A 212 -1.86 2.37 -5.01
CA MET A 212 -1.59 2.73 -6.40
C MET A 212 -0.10 2.74 -6.77
N GLY A 213 0.78 2.39 -5.83
CA GLY A 213 2.20 2.20 -6.04
C GLY A 213 3.08 2.98 -5.07
N ILE A 214 4.38 2.67 -5.11
CA ILE A 214 5.37 3.03 -4.07
C ILE A 214 5.59 4.54 -3.85
N ASN A 215 5.14 5.40 -4.77
CA ASN A 215 5.33 6.84 -4.71
C ASN A 215 4.05 7.60 -4.38
N VAL A 216 2.92 6.91 -4.20
CA VAL A 216 1.65 7.53 -3.86
C VAL A 216 1.44 7.41 -2.35
N ASN A 217 1.29 8.53 -1.68
CA ASN A 217 0.78 8.58 -0.32
C ASN A 217 -0.70 8.96 -0.38
N GLU A 218 -1.54 7.93 -0.37
CA GLU A 218 -2.98 8.09 -0.43
C GLU A 218 -3.56 8.47 0.92
N PHE A 219 -4.43 9.48 0.92
CA PHE A 219 -5.09 9.92 2.16
C PHE A 219 -5.84 8.78 2.85
N SER A 220 -6.53 7.93 2.07
CA SER A 220 -7.29 6.79 2.57
C SER A 220 -6.40 5.77 3.28
N THR A 221 -5.20 5.50 2.76
CA THR A 221 -4.24 4.59 3.40
C THR A 221 -3.75 5.14 4.75
N LYS A 222 -3.59 6.46 4.87
CA LYS A 222 -3.24 7.11 6.14
C LYS A 222 -4.35 6.94 7.18
N VAL A 223 -5.61 7.17 6.81
CA VAL A 223 -6.76 6.99 7.72
C VAL A 223 -6.86 5.53 8.21
N ILE A 224 -6.61 4.56 7.33
CA ILE A 224 -6.60 3.14 7.72
C ILE A 224 -5.40 2.81 8.61
N SER A 225 -4.21 3.35 8.31
CA SER A 225 -3.01 3.18 9.13
C SER A 225 -3.21 3.72 10.56
N GLU A 226 -3.86 4.87 10.70
CA GLU A 226 -4.24 5.41 12.01
C GLU A 226 -5.19 4.46 12.75
N GLN A 227 -6.19 3.88 12.07
CA GLN A 227 -7.08 2.88 12.68
C GLN A 227 -6.33 1.60 13.10
N LEU A 228 -5.40 1.11 12.28
CA LEU A 228 -4.56 -0.04 12.59
C LEU A 228 -3.71 0.20 13.83
N SER A 229 -3.13 1.40 13.98
CA SER A 229 -2.28 1.76 15.14
C SER A 229 -3.02 1.70 16.49
N GLN A 230 -4.36 1.77 16.46
CA GLN A 230 -5.21 1.67 17.64
C GLN A 230 -5.50 0.22 18.05
N ILE A 231 -5.25 -0.75 17.17
CA ILE A 231 -5.49 -2.17 17.45
C ILE A 231 -4.21 -2.77 18.05
N LYS A 232 -4.28 -3.21 19.30
CA LYS A 232 -3.18 -3.87 20.00
C LYS A 232 -3.56 -5.31 20.28
N VAL A 233 -2.85 -6.24 19.65
CA VAL A 233 -3.07 -7.69 19.77
C VAL A 233 -1.76 -8.44 19.80
N ASP A 234 -1.68 -9.48 20.62
CA ASP A 234 -0.55 -10.41 20.62
C ASP A 234 -0.60 -11.33 19.39
N TYR A 235 0.56 -11.89 19.02
CA TYR A 235 0.70 -12.84 17.91
C TYR A 235 0.31 -12.28 16.53
N LEU A 236 0.60 -10.99 16.30
CA LEU A 236 0.42 -10.32 15.01
C LEU A 236 1.65 -9.47 14.64
N PRO A 237 2.87 -10.05 14.57
CA PRO A 237 4.09 -9.30 14.26
C PRO A 237 3.98 -8.56 12.92
N THR A 238 4.58 -7.37 12.85
CA THR A 238 4.62 -6.48 11.67
C THR A 238 6.05 -6.01 11.41
N GLY A 239 6.92 -6.92 10.96
CA GLY A 239 8.34 -6.65 10.74
C GLY A 239 9.20 -6.84 11.99
N GLU A 240 8.61 -6.80 13.19
CA GLU A 240 9.31 -7.14 14.43
C GLU A 240 9.23 -8.64 14.70
N GLN A 241 10.38 -9.26 14.96
CA GLN A 241 10.46 -10.70 15.23
C GLN A 241 9.86 -11.04 16.60
N GLN A 242 8.96 -12.01 16.62
CA GLN A 242 8.43 -12.65 17.83
C GLN A 242 8.87 -14.11 17.88
N LEU A 243 9.21 -14.59 19.09
CA LEU A 243 9.51 -16.00 19.33
C LEU A 243 8.24 -16.71 19.77
N TRP A 244 7.81 -17.71 19.00
CA TRP A 244 6.64 -18.51 19.30
C TRP A 244 7.06 -19.93 19.66
N THR A 245 6.76 -20.35 20.88
CA THR A 245 7.02 -21.71 21.35
C THR A 245 5.78 -22.58 21.15
N MET A 246 5.94 -23.66 20.40
CA MET A 246 4.89 -24.63 20.11
C MET A 246 4.72 -25.64 21.26
N PRO A 247 3.59 -26.35 21.34
CA PRO A 247 3.38 -27.41 22.32
C PRO A 247 4.41 -28.54 22.30
N SER A 248 5.08 -28.76 21.16
CA SER A 248 6.18 -29.73 21.01
C SER A 248 7.47 -29.31 21.75
N GLY A 249 7.58 -28.04 22.13
CA GLY A 249 8.81 -27.41 22.62
C GLY A 249 9.63 -26.69 21.54
N ASN A 250 9.30 -26.86 20.25
CA ASN A 250 9.95 -26.13 19.17
C ASN A 250 9.67 -24.63 19.27
N THR A 251 10.63 -23.79 18.89
CA THR A 251 10.47 -22.33 18.88
C THR A 251 10.72 -21.77 17.49
N TYR A 252 9.84 -20.88 17.03
CA TYR A 252 9.87 -20.27 15.71
C TYR A 252 10.01 -18.75 15.81
N LYS A 253 10.85 -18.18 14.95
CA LYS A 253 11.00 -16.73 14.76
C LYS A 253 9.95 -16.26 13.75
N VAL A 254 8.82 -15.71 14.19
CA VAL A 254 7.77 -15.18 13.31
C VAL A 254 7.95 -13.67 13.15
N ILE A 255 8.05 -13.19 11.92
CA ILE A 255 8.39 -11.78 11.63
C ILE A 255 7.22 -10.99 11.02
N ASN A 256 6.26 -11.66 10.41
CA ASN A 256 5.10 -10.99 9.83
C ASN A 256 3.86 -11.88 9.91
N THR A 257 2.71 -11.28 10.18
CA THR A 257 1.39 -11.87 9.97
C THR A 257 0.57 -10.92 9.14
N ASP A 258 0.04 -11.35 7.99
CA ASP A 258 -0.69 -10.50 7.06
C ASP A 258 -1.86 -11.23 6.39
N ALA A 259 -2.63 -10.52 5.57
CA ALA A 259 -3.56 -11.13 4.64
C ALA A 259 -2.85 -11.39 3.30
N SER A 260 -3.16 -12.51 2.66
CA SER A 260 -2.65 -12.82 1.32
C SER A 260 -3.75 -13.42 0.47
N TYR A 261 -3.68 -13.16 -0.83
CA TYR A 261 -4.64 -13.67 -1.81
C TYR A 261 -3.93 -14.57 -2.82
N ASP A 262 -4.56 -15.69 -3.18
CA ASP A 262 -4.11 -16.57 -4.25
C ASP A 262 -5.26 -17.44 -4.74
N LYS A 263 -5.43 -17.52 -6.06
CA LYS A 263 -6.43 -18.36 -6.74
C LYS A 263 -7.84 -18.26 -6.15
N GLY A 264 -8.36 -17.06 -5.96
CA GLY A 264 -9.72 -16.85 -5.46
C GLY A 264 -9.88 -17.01 -3.95
N LYS A 265 -8.79 -17.24 -3.21
CA LYS A 265 -8.83 -17.52 -1.77
C LYS A 265 -8.02 -16.49 -0.98
N LEU A 266 -8.57 -16.08 0.15
CA LEU A 266 -7.95 -15.18 1.11
C LEU A 266 -7.39 -16.00 2.27
N PHE A 267 -6.09 -15.87 2.54
CA PHE A 267 -5.39 -16.60 3.59
C PHE A 267 -4.83 -15.64 4.63
N VAL A 268 -4.78 -16.08 5.88
CA VAL A 268 -3.91 -15.45 6.87
C VAL A 268 -2.50 -15.97 6.64
N GLN A 269 -1.59 -15.09 6.24
CA GLN A 269 -0.20 -15.39 5.96
C GLN A 269 0.68 -15.15 7.17
N PHE A 270 1.53 -16.12 7.51
CA PHE A 270 2.57 -16.00 8.52
C PHE A 270 3.92 -16.19 7.86
N VAL A 271 4.86 -15.29 8.15
CA VAL A 271 6.24 -15.39 7.66
C VAL A 271 7.14 -15.67 8.84
N HIS A 272 7.89 -16.77 8.77
CA HIS A 272 8.86 -17.15 9.78
C HIS A 272 10.27 -17.28 9.20
N VAL A 273 11.27 -17.12 10.05
CA VAL A 273 12.68 -17.31 9.69
C VAL A 273 13.06 -18.77 9.90
N ALA A 274 13.45 -19.44 8.82
CA ALA A 274 13.99 -20.79 8.84
C ALA A 274 15.52 -20.75 8.87
N GLU A 275 16.14 -21.75 9.51
CA GLU A 275 17.61 -21.89 9.52
C GLU A 275 18.17 -22.11 8.10
N SER A 276 17.39 -22.76 7.24
CA SER A 276 17.71 -23.02 5.84
C SER A 276 16.42 -23.11 5.05
N VAL A 277 16.38 -22.47 3.87
CA VAL A 277 15.28 -22.61 2.91
C VAL A 277 15.51 -23.74 1.88
N SER A 278 16.64 -24.45 1.96
CA SER A 278 16.93 -25.55 1.03
C SER A 278 16.33 -26.90 1.47
N ASP A 279 16.07 -27.07 2.76
CA ASP A 279 15.46 -28.30 3.32
C ASP A 279 13.93 -28.20 3.28
N LYS A 280 13.37 -28.57 2.13
CA LYS A 280 11.92 -28.45 1.87
C LYS A 280 11.07 -29.30 2.81
N ASP A 281 11.52 -30.50 3.16
CA ASP A 281 10.79 -31.41 4.04
C ASP A 281 10.72 -30.85 5.47
N LYS A 282 11.84 -30.28 5.95
CA LYS A 282 11.86 -29.56 7.25
C LYS A 282 10.92 -28.35 7.22
N ILE A 283 10.97 -27.52 6.18
CA ILE A 283 10.07 -26.36 6.07
C ILE A 283 8.60 -26.76 6.04
N GLU A 284 8.26 -27.84 5.33
CA GLU A 284 6.89 -28.34 5.31
C GLU A 284 6.43 -28.80 6.69
N ALA A 285 7.28 -29.53 7.42
CA ALA A 285 6.99 -29.96 8.79
C ALA A 285 6.77 -28.75 9.72
N GLN A 286 7.64 -27.74 9.64
CA GLN A 286 7.52 -26.50 10.40
C GLN A 286 6.23 -25.74 10.05
N ALA A 287 5.89 -25.66 8.76
CA ALA A 287 4.67 -25.02 8.29
C ALA A 287 3.40 -25.72 8.81
N ARG A 288 3.38 -27.06 8.80
CA ARG A 288 2.27 -27.86 9.35
C ARG A 288 2.12 -27.64 10.85
N GLU A 289 3.22 -27.62 11.60
CA GLU A 289 3.20 -27.37 13.04
C GLU A 289 2.68 -25.96 13.37
N LEU A 290 3.22 -24.94 12.71
CA LEU A 290 2.76 -23.55 12.87
C LEU A 290 1.28 -23.39 12.50
N ALA A 291 0.85 -23.94 11.36
CA ALA A 291 -0.55 -23.87 10.95
C ALA A 291 -1.47 -24.57 11.96
N GLY A 292 -1.06 -25.73 12.49
CA GLY A 292 -1.78 -26.43 13.55
C GLY A 292 -1.92 -25.59 14.81
N PHE A 293 -0.82 -24.97 15.28
CA PHE A 293 -0.82 -24.06 16.41
C PHE A 293 -1.76 -22.86 16.18
N ILE A 294 -1.68 -22.21 15.01
CA ILE A 294 -2.51 -21.06 14.66
C ILE A 294 -3.98 -21.44 14.64
N ASN A 295 -4.34 -22.54 13.97
CA ASN A 295 -5.73 -23.00 13.90
C ASN A 295 -6.30 -23.32 15.29
N GLN A 296 -5.48 -23.83 16.23
CA GLN A 296 -5.92 -24.12 17.59
C GLN A 296 -6.05 -22.88 18.48
N ASN A 297 -5.11 -21.94 18.39
CA ASN A 297 -5.02 -20.79 19.30
C ASN A 297 -5.77 -19.55 18.80
N PHE A 298 -6.02 -19.47 17.48
CA PHE A 298 -6.68 -18.33 16.85
C PHE A 298 -7.82 -18.81 15.93
N PRO A 299 -8.84 -19.52 16.48
CA PRO A 299 -9.95 -20.03 15.69
C PRO A 299 -10.75 -18.93 14.99
N GLU A 300 -10.67 -17.67 15.46
CA GLU A 300 -11.37 -16.52 14.88
C GLU A 300 -11.00 -16.26 13.41
N TYR A 301 -9.83 -16.71 12.94
CA TYR A 301 -9.46 -16.56 11.52
C TYR A 301 -10.40 -17.29 10.57
N ARG A 302 -11.10 -18.32 11.04
CA ARG A 302 -12.13 -19.04 10.28
C ARG A 302 -13.32 -18.16 9.90
N LEU A 303 -13.55 -17.05 10.60
CA LEU A 303 -14.68 -16.15 10.35
C LEU A 303 -14.54 -15.35 9.06
N GLY A 304 -13.32 -15.16 8.57
CA GLY A 304 -13.05 -14.23 7.47
C GLY A 304 -12.10 -14.71 6.38
N PHE A 305 -11.40 -15.82 6.60
CA PHE A 305 -10.34 -16.33 5.73
C PHE A 305 -10.62 -17.77 5.32
N ASP A 306 -10.15 -18.15 4.14
CA ASP A 306 -10.30 -19.48 3.56
C ASP A 306 -9.25 -20.48 4.13
N GLY A 307 -8.14 -19.98 4.67
CA GLY A 307 -7.08 -20.81 5.24
C GLY A 307 -5.91 -20.05 5.87
N ILE A 308 -4.87 -20.83 6.19
CA ILE A 308 -3.58 -20.34 6.70
C ILE A 308 -2.53 -20.56 5.62
N ARG A 309 -1.71 -19.54 5.37
CA ARG A 309 -0.47 -19.65 4.61
C ARG A 309 0.71 -19.50 5.55
N VAL A 310 1.66 -20.43 5.51
CA VAL A 310 2.93 -20.30 6.22
C VAL A 310 4.04 -20.19 5.20
N SER A 311 4.84 -19.14 5.31
CA SER A 311 5.98 -18.82 4.47
C SER A 311 7.27 -18.91 5.29
N ALA A 312 8.30 -19.54 4.75
CA ALA A 312 9.64 -19.52 5.32
C ALA A 312 10.52 -18.51 4.57
N THR A 313 11.33 -17.74 5.30
CA THR A 313 12.41 -16.92 4.74
C THR A 313 13.73 -17.28 5.40
N SER A 314 14.84 -17.04 4.71
CA SER A 314 16.19 -17.17 5.28
C SER A 314 16.60 -15.90 6.01
N GLU A 315 17.43 -16.03 7.04
CA GLU A 315 18.11 -14.91 7.70
C GLU A 315 19.28 -14.39 6.84
N LYS A 316 19.77 -15.21 5.88
CA LYS A 316 20.88 -14.85 4.99
C LYS A 316 20.36 -14.02 3.82
N GLN A 317 20.92 -12.82 3.64
CA GLN A 317 20.53 -11.88 2.57
C GLN A 317 20.61 -12.47 1.15
N GLU A 318 21.48 -13.46 0.93
CA GLU A 318 21.69 -14.09 -0.38
C GLU A 318 20.55 -15.05 -0.79
N GLU A 319 19.69 -15.46 0.15
CA GLU A 319 18.58 -16.40 -0.07
C GLU A 319 17.19 -15.71 -0.02
N VAL A 320 17.16 -14.38 0.13
CA VAL A 320 15.97 -13.54 0.45
C VAL A 320 14.82 -13.67 -0.54
N PHE A 321 15.06 -14.17 -1.75
CA PHE A 321 14.02 -14.30 -2.79
C PHE A 321 13.35 -15.68 -2.84
N THR A 322 13.77 -16.64 -2.02
CA THR A 322 13.16 -17.98 -2.02
C THR A 322 12.28 -18.15 -0.80
N ALA A 323 11.08 -17.56 -0.84
CA ALA A 323 10.04 -17.92 0.12
C ALA A 323 9.39 -19.23 -0.30
N ILE A 324 9.39 -20.23 0.59
CA ILE A 324 8.62 -21.46 0.39
C ILE A 324 7.28 -21.28 1.10
N HIS A 325 6.20 -21.46 0.34
CA HIS A 325 4.84 -21.23 0.80
C HIS A 325 4.08 -22.55 0.92
N HIS A 326 3.49 -22.80 2.09
CA HIS A 326 2.54 -23.88 2.31
C HIS A 326 1.18 -23.30 2.65
N GLN A 327 0.12 -23.86 2.06
CA GLN A 327 -1.27 -23.41 2.24
C GLN A 327 -2.09 -24.53 2.87
N PHE A 328 -2.91 -24.17 3.85
CA PHE A 328 -3.77 -25.09 4.59
C PHE A 328 -5.18 -24.50 4.63
N LEU A 329 -6.15 -25.17 4.02
CA LEU A 329 -7.54 -24.70 4.00
C LEU A 329 -8.23 -25.04 5.32
N PHE A 330 -8.98 -24.10 5.88
CA PHE A 330 -9.72 -24.36 7.12
C PHE A 330 -10.78 -25.46 6.97
N SER A 331 -11.28 -25.69 5.75
CA SER A 331 -12.19 -26.78 5.41
C SER A 331 -11.54 -28.16 5.48
N GLU A 332 -10.21 -28.23 5.42
CA GLU A 332 -9.43 -29.48 5.45
C GLU A 332 -8.75 -29.70 6.82
N MET A 333 -8.69 -28.66 7.64
CA MET A 333 -8.12 -28.71 8.99
C MET A 333 -9.18 -29.07 10.03
N PRO A 334 -8.85 -29.91 11.04
CA PRO A 334 -9.78 -30.22 12.12
C PRO A 334 -10.21 -28.94 12.83
N ALA A 335 -11.51 -28.78 13.03
CA ALA A 335 -12.05 -27.65 13.78
C ALA A 335 -11.59 -27.75 15.24
N PRO A 336 -11.00 -26.68 15.82
CA PRO A 336 -10.63 -26.69 17.22
C PRO A 336 -11.87 -26.70 18.12
N PRO A 337 -11.78 -27.20 19.37
CA PRO A 337 -12.87 -27.11 20.32
C PRO A 337 -13.32 -25.65 20.51
N GLY A 338 -14.62 -25.40 20.38
CA GLY A 338 -15.17 -24.03 20.48
C GLY A 338 -14.90 -23.14 19.27
N ALA A 339 -14.42 -23.70 18.15
CA ALA A 339 -14.41 -22.97 16.89
C ALA A 339 -15.81 -22.41 16.61
N PRO A 340 -15.93 -21.15 16.16
CA PRO A 340 -17.20 -20.70 15.60
C PRO A 340 -17.60 -21.68 14.49
N ASP A 341 -18.87 -22.08 14.49
CA ASP A 341 -19.41 -22.91 13.43
C ASP A 341 -19.13 -22.18 12.11
N LEU A 342 -18.55 -22.87 11.14
CA LEU A 342 -18.30 -22.35 9.79
C LEU A 342 -19.65 -22.25 9.05
N GLN A 343 -20.65 -21.63 9.66
CA GLN A 343 -21.76 -21.09 8.91
C GLN A 343 -21.15 -19.92 8.15
N ALA A 344 -20.88 -20.16 6.86
CA ALA A 344 -20.60 -19.08 5.91
C ALA A 344 -21.59 -17.97 6.24
N PRO A 345 -21.17 -16.70 6.42
CA PRO A 345 -22.08 -15.62 6.80
C PRO A 345 -23.33 -15.74 5.93
N THR A 346 -24.44 -16.19 6.53
CA THR A 346 -25.60 -16.71 5.78
C THR A 346 -26.38 -15.60 5.08
N ALA A 347 -25.86 -14.39 5.14
CA ALA A 347 -26.10 -13.37 4.15
C ALA A 347 -24.73 -12.79 3.78
N ASN A 348 -24.34 -12.91 2.52
CA ASN A 348 -23.73 -11.72 1.90
C ASN A 348 -24.69 -10.58 2.28
N PRO A 349 -24.25 -9.52 2.98
CA PRO A 349 -25.13 -8.37 3.17
C PRO A 349 -25.74 -8.08 1.80
N THR A 350 -27.06 -8.05 1.69
CA THR A 350 -27.71 -7.76 0.41
C THR A 350 -27.09 -6.47 -0.04
N LEU A 351 -26.29 -6.49 -1.11
CA LEU A 351 -25.63 -5.29 -1.57
C LEU A 351 -26.60 -4.61 -2.53
N ASP A 352 -26.72 -3.29 -2.45
CA ASP A 352 -27.39 -2.54 -3.49
C ASP A 352 -26.58 -2.59 -4.80
N ALA A 353 -27.11 -1.95 -5.85
CA ALA A 353 -26.45 -1.90 -7.16
C ALA A 353 -25.06 -1.26 -7.12
N GLU A 354 -24.71 -0.57 -6.04
CA GLU A 354 -23.43 0.12 -5.82
C GLU A 354 -22.48 -0.69 -4.93
N GLY A 355 -22.88 -1.89 -4.49
CA GLY A 355 -22.05 -2.72 -3.62
C GLY A 355 -22.11 -2.34 -2.14
N ASN A 356 -23.09 -1.54 -1.71
CA ASN A 356 -23.27 -1.16 -0.32
C ASN A 356 -24.26 -2.08 0.41
N PRO A 357 -24.02 -2.43 1.69
CA PRO A 357 -24.97 -3.23 2.47
C PRO A 357 -26.33 -2.51 2.56
N VAL A 358 -27.37 -3.12 1.97
CA VAL A 358 -28.78 -2.80 2.18
C VAL A 358 -29.04 -3.01 3.67
N SER A 359 -29.14 -1.90 4.39
CA SER A 359 -29.60 -1.92 5.78
C SER A 359 -31.00 -2.52 5.80
N GLY A 360 -31.16 -3.66 6.50
CA GLY A 360 -32.46 -4.30 6.67
C GLY A 360 -33.50 -3.27 7.12
N THR A 361 -34.66 -3.28 6.46
CA THR A 361 -35.74 -2.32 6.70
C THR A 361 -36.04 -2.27 8.20
N PRO A 362 -35.94 -1.11 8.87
CA PRO A 362 -36.28 -1.03 10.28
C PRO A 362 -37.80 -1.21 10.40
N THR A 363 -38.21 -2.26 11.10
CA THR A 363 -39.59 -2.39 11.59
C THR A 363 -39.90 -1.13 12.38
N ALA A 364 -40.94 -0.41 11.96
CA ALA A 364 -41.30 0.92 12.46
C ALA A 364 -41.36 0.95 13.99
N GLY A 365 -40.49 1.77 14.59
CA GLY A 365 -40.52 2.04 16.03
C GLY A 365 -39.13 2.16 16.68
N SER A 366 -38.24 3.02 16.17
CA SER A 366 -37.12 3.49 16.99
C SER A 366 -36.64 4.85 16.53
N THR A 367 -36.56 5.76 17.49
CA THR A 367 -36.13 7.15 17.40
C THR A 367 -34.73 7.31 16.81
N ALA A 368 -34.57 8.40 16.05
CA ALA A 368 -33.35 8.85 15.39
C ALA A 368 -32.05 8.53 16.14
N ALA A 369 -31.06 7.98 15.41
CA ALA A 369 -29.68 8.00 15.84
C ALA A 369 -29.20 9.46 15.95
N PRO A 370 -28.48 9.84 17.00
CA PRO A 370 -27.99 11.20 17.16
C PRO A 370 -26.95 11.48 16.07
N SER A 371 -27.19 12.55 15.32
CA SER A 371 -26.16 13.25 14.56
C SER A 371 -24.98 13.52 15.49
N VAL A 372 -23.84 12.88 15.22
CA VAL A 372 -22.58 13.18 15.89
C VAL A 372 -22.22 14.63 15.51
N PRO A 373 -22.23 15.59 16.45
CA PRO A 373 -21.79 16.93 16.15
C PRO A 373 -20.29 16.88 15.80
N PRO A 374 -19.82 17.74 14.90
CA PRO A 374 -18.39 17.83 14.56
C PRO A 374 -17.57 18.04 15.83
N ALA A 375 -16.45 17.34 15.93
CA ALA A 375 -15.50 17.51 17.02
C ALA A 375 -15.12 19.00 17.13
N PRO A 376 -15.13 19.59 18.34
CA PRO A 376 -14.71 20.98 18.51
C PRO A 376 -13.25 21.13 18.05
N ALA A 377 -12.99 22.20 17.30
CA ALA A 377 -11.64 22.57 16.92
C ALA A 377 -10.74 22.67 18.16
N PRO A 378 -9.48 22.22 18.10
CA PRO A 378 -8.57 22.28 19.23
C PRO A 378 -8.36 23.74 19.64
N THR A 379 -8.79 24.07 20.86
CA THR A 379 -8.50 25.36 21.50
C THR A 379 -7.02 25.41 21.81
N VAL A 380 -6.26 26.21 21.03
CA VAL A 380 -4.86 26.52 21.33
C VAL A 380 -4.82 27.35 22.62
N PRO A 381 -4.15 26.90 23.69
CA PRO A 381 -3.94 27.73 24.86
C PRO A 381 -3.00 28.88 24.49
N ALA A 382 -3.49 30.11 24.63
CA ALA A 382 -2.65 31.29 24.58
C ALA A 382 -1.71 31.31 25.80
N GLY A 383 -0.41 31.31 25.55
CA GLY A 383 0.60 31.81 26.48
C GLY A 383 1.36 30.76 27.29
N SER A 384 2.54 30.37 26.80
CA SER A 384 3.73 30.36 27.68
C SER A 384 4.96 30.75 26.86
N THR A 385 5.50 31.94 27.15
CA THR A 385 6.81 32.37 26.70
C THR A 385 7.86 31.63 27.52
N THR A 386 8.44 30.57 26.94
CA THR A 386 9.67 29.97 27.45
C THR A 386 10.86 30.54 26.68
N ALA A 387 11.81 31.09 27.43
CA ALA A 387 13.05 31.68 26.91
C ALA A 387 13.92 30.62 26.19
N PRO A 388 14.73 31.02 25.18
CA PRO A 388 15.61 30.08 24.49
C PRO A 388 16.77 29.63 25.40
N PRO A 389 17.20 28.36 25.32
CA PRO A 389 18.38 27.88 26.03
C PRO A 389 19.65 28.45 25.42
N SER A 390 20.53 28.91 26.31
CA SER A 390 21.88 29.38 26.04
C SER A 390 22.76 28.24 25.51
N THR A 391 23.33 28.41 24.32
CA THR A 391 24.36 27.54 23.76
C THR A 391 25.73 27.92 24.32
N ALA A 392 26.31 27.05 25.14
CA ALA A 392 27.74 27.08 25.44
C ALA A 392 28.53 26.29 24.36
N PRO A 393 29.71 26.76 23.94
CA PRO A 393 30.51 26.10 22.92
C PRO A 393 31.31 24.91 23.49
N PRO A 394 31.66 23.91 22.66
CA PRO A 394 32.47 22.78 23.08
C PRO A 394 33.93 23.21 23.30
N GLY A 395 34.50 22.81 24.44
CA GLY A 395 35.91 22.91 24.74
C GLY A 395 36.71 21.81 24.02
N HIS A 396 37.96 22.18 23.69
CA HIS A 396 39.01 21.37 23.08
C HIS A 396 39.36 20.09 23.83
#